data_AF-A0A7D8YZK7-F1
#
_entry.id   AF-A0A7D8YZK7-F1
#
_cell.length_a   1.000
_cell.length_b   1.000
_cell.length_c   1.000
_cell.angle_alpha   90.00
_cell.angle_beta   90.00
_cell.angle_gamma   90.00
#
_symmetry.space_group_name_H-M   'P 1'
#
loop_
_entity.id
_entity.type
_entity.pdbx_description
1 polymer ?
#
loop_
_entity_poly.entity_id
_entity_poly.type
_entity_poly.pdbx_seq_one_letter_code
_entity_poly.pdbx_strand_id
1 'polypeptide(L)'
;MALQRILIKTHHMTSRKKVAIITRATKRLDCSVLLKVGANPGIMLCEGQENHASEWETVVRVSSRIPLRQDELQDLLDPLVSLVSLVPKVLEESPREKANKNAQKLRYKDMRLLKRESISKLHLATLGIKEGDVKEVEEVKDFAKFLEKDSRLFHAWRVGMGYVKDDGE
;
A
#
# COMPACT_ATOMS: atom_id res chain seq x y z
N MET A 1 -20.20 7.00 -7.09
CA MET A 1 -18.73 7.15 -7.07
C MET A 1 -18.13 5.77 -7.29
N ALA A 2 -17.15 5.62 -8.16
CA ALA A 2 -16.52 4.33 -8.42
C ALA A 2 -15.65 3.93 -7.22
N LEU A 3 -15.73 2.66 -6.82
CA LEU A 3 -14.91 2.09 -5.75
C LEU A 3 -13.85 1.20 -6.37
N GLN A 4 -12.66 1.20 -5.77
CA GLN A 4 -11.53 0.42 -6.23
C GLN A 4 -10.87 -0.30 -5.06
N ARG A 5 -10.39 -1.51 -5.35
CA ARG A 5 -9.51 -2.28 -4.48
C ARG A 5 -8.13 -2.40 -5.10
N ILE A 6 -7.11 -2.26 -4.26
CA ILE A 6 -5.70 -2.36 -4.64
C ILE A 6 -5.02 -3.39 -3.75
N LEU A 7 -4.36 -4.37 -4.36
CA LEU A 7 -3.55 -5.38 -3.69
C LEU A 7 -2.06 -5.16 -4.02
N ILE A 8 -1.25 -4.95 -2.98
CA ILE A 8 0.19 -4.77 -3.09
C ILE A 8 0.90 -5.83 -2.27
N LYS A 9 2.00 -6.37 -2.80
CA LYS A 9 2.91 -7.27 -2.09
C LYS A 9 4.29 -6.65 -2.03
N THR A 10 4.98 -6.84 -0.91
CA THR A 10 6.39 -6.50 -0.72
C THR A 10 7.14 -7.69 -0.15
N HIS A 11 8.47 -7.66 -0.19
CA HIS A 11 9.28 -8.70 0.44
C HIS A 11 9.07 -8.72 1.97
N HIS A 12 9.02 -7.56 2.62
CA HIS A 12 8.64 -7.42 4.04
C HIS A 12 7.97 -6.07 4.28
N MET A 13 7.31 -5.93 5.42
CA MET A 13 6.76 -4.66 5.91
C MET A 13 7.08 -4.47 7.39
N THR A 14 8.35 -4.26 7.71
CA THR A 14 8.85 -4.11 9.10
C THR A 14 9.03 -2.64 9.51
N SER A 15 9.03 -1.71 8.57
CA SER A 15 9.30 -0.30 8.86
C SER A 15 8.10 0.40 9.50
N ARG A 16 8.16 0.65 10.82
CA ARG A 16 7.12 1.42 11.54
C ARG A 16 6.91 2.82 10.96
N LYS A 17 7.97 3.47 10.46
CA LYS A 17 7.89 4.76 9.77
C LYS A 17 7.00 4.68 8.53
N LYS A 18 7.18 3.64 7.71
CA LYS A 18 6.32 3.42 6.52
C LYS A 18 4.88 3.12 6.90
N VAL A 19 4.69 2.27 7.91
CA VAL A 19 3.35 1.97 8.42
C VAL A 19 2.65 3.25 8.90
N ALA A 20 3.35 4.15 9.60
CA ALA A 20 2.80 5.43 10.03
C ALA A 20 2.40 6.34 8.85
N ILE A 21 3.23 6.44 7.80
CA ILE A 21 2.92 7.19 6.58
C ILE A 21 1.67 6.65 5.90
N ILE A 22 1.63 5.32 5.71
CA ILE A 22 0.52 4.63 5.08
C ILE A 22 -0.75 4.85 5.91
N THR A 23 -0.66 4.74 7.24
CA THR A 23 -1.80 4.97 8.14
C THR A 23 -2.33 6.40 8.06
N ARG A 24 -1.44 7.40 7.98
CA ARG A 24 -1.86 8.80 7.81
C ARG A 24 -2.52 9.03 6.45
N ALA A 25 -1.98 8.43 5.39
CA ALA A 25 -2.59 8.50 4.05
C ALA A 25 -3.96 7.82 4.03
N THR A 26 -4.11 6.66 4.67
CA THR A 26 -5.39 5.95 4.81
C THR A 26 -6.45 6.84 5.45
N LYS A 27 -6.12 7.46 6.59
CA LYS A 27 -7.00 8.41 7.31
C LYS A 27 -7.43 9.60 6.45
N ARG A 28 -6.48 10.19 5.72
CA ARG A 28 -6.73 11.39 4.91
C ARG A 28 -7.56 11.12 3.67
N LEU A 29 -7.42 9.92 3.09
CA LEU A 29 -8.05 9.52 1.83
C LEU A 29 -9.29 8.65 2.06
N ASP A 30 -9.77 8.53 3.31
CA ASP A 30 -10.93 7.71 3.70
C ASP A 30 -10.86 6.27 3.16
N CYS A 31 -9.65 5.70 3.09
CA CYS A 31 -9.45 4.33 2.63
C CYS A 31 -9.64 3.35 3.78
N SER A 32 -10.13 2.14 3.49
CA SER A 32 -10.13 1.02 4.43
C SER A 32 -8.95 0.11 4.09
N VAL A 33 -8.03 -0.14 5.04
CA VAL A 33 -6.79 -0.86 4.73
C VAL A 33 -6.52 -2.01 5.70
N LEU A 34 -6.16 -3.17 5.13
CA LEU A 34 -5.60 -4.31 5.86
C LEU A 34 -4.12 -4.48 5.50
N LEU A 35 -3.24 -4.48 6.49
CA LEU A 35 -1.80 -4.62 6.34
C LEU A 35 -1.30 -5.89 7.01
N LYS A 36 -0.53 -6.70 6.27
CA LYS A 36 0.34 -7.69 6.85
C LYS A 36 1.74 -7.12 7.03
N VAL A 37 2.12 -6.86 8.28
CA VAL A 37 3.41 -6.32 8.71
C VAL A 37 4.37 -7.43 9.17
N GLY A 38 5.61 -7.07 9.46
CA GLY A 38 6.62 -8.02 9.95
C GLY A 38 7.33 -8.77 8.82
N ALA A 39 7.51 -10.09 9.02
CA ALA A 39 8.30 -10.95 8.14
C ALA A 39 7.75 -11.04 6.70
N ASN A 40 8.44 -11.76 5.81
CA ASN A 40 8.00 -11.97 4.42
C ASN A 40 6.73 -12.85 4.34
N PRO A 41 5.78 -12.57 3.43
CA PRO A 41 5.65 -11.35 2.63
C PRO A 41 5.04 -10.20 3.42
N GLY A 42 5.31 -8.96 3.01
CA GLY A 42 4.43 -7.84 3.35
C GLY A 42 3.25 -7.80 2.39
N ILE A 43 2.05 -7.57 2.89
CA ILE A 43 0.82 -7.53 2.09
C ILE A 43 0.04 -6.27 2.45
N MET A 44 -0.51 -5.60 1.46
CA MET A 44 -1.42 -4.47 1.68
C MET A 44 -2.64 -4.64 0.80
N LEU A 45 -3.81 -4.50 1.41
CA LEU A 45 -5.08 -4.48 0.71
C LEU A 45 -5.80 -3.20 1.08
N CYS A 46 -6.05 -2.36 0.08
CA CYS A 46 -6.71 -1.08 0.23
C CYS A 46 -8.02 -1.07 -0.55
N GLU A 47 -9.08 -0.53 0.06
CA GLU A 47 -10.35 -0.24 -0.60
C GLU A 47 -10.73 1.21 -0.34
N GLY A 48 -11.28 1.87 -1.35
CA GLY A 48 -11.74 3.25 -1.24
C GLY A 48 -12.37 3.73 -2.54
N GLN A 49 -12.69 5.02 -2.60
CA GLN A 49 -13.02 5.67 -3.88
C GLN A 49 -11.84 5.54 -4.85
N GLU A 50 -12.11 5.41 -6.15
CA GLU A 50 -11.08 5.13 -7.16
C GLU A 50 -9.92 6.14 -7.14
N ASN A 51 -10.23 7.43 -7.07
CA ASN A 51 -9.24 8.51 -6.93
C ASN A 51 -8.41 8.38 -5.64
N HIS A 52 -9.07 8.12 -4.51
CA HIS A 52 -8.44 8.01 -3.20
C HIS A 52 -7.55 6.76 -3.10
N ALA A 53 -8.02 5.61 -3.59
CA ALA A 53 -7.24 4.38 -3.62
C ALA A 53 -5.99 4.54 -4.51
N SER A 54 -6.14 5.15 -5.69
CA SER A 54 -5.03 5.43 -6.61
C SER A 54 -4.00 6.40 -6.02
N GLU A 55 -4.45 7.44 -5.31
CA GLU A 55 -3.56 8.35 -4.58
C GLU A 55 -2.86 7.62 -3.43
N TRP A 56 -3.57 6.79 -2.67
CA TRP A 56 -3.01 5.97 -1.60
C TRP A 56 -1.92 5.02 -2.11
N GLU A 57 -2.14 4.36 -3.25
CA GLU A 57 -1.12 3.52 -3.92
C GLU A 57 0.13 4.34 -4.27
N THR A 58 -0.05 5.58 -4.75
CA THR A 58 1.06 6.48 -5.05
C THR A 58 1.88 6.80 -3.80
N VAL A 59 1.24 7.05 -2.66
CA VAL A 59 1.94 7.23 -1.37
C VAL A 59 2.73 5.98 -0.98
N VAL A 60 2.14 4.78 -1.12
CA VAL A 60 2.85 3.51 -0.85
C VAL A 60 4.09 3.38 -1.74
N ARG A 61 3.96 3.70 -3.04
CA ARG A 61 5.07 3.64 -4.01
C ARG A 61 6.16 4.67 -3.75
N VAL A 62 5.83 5.88 -3.34
CA VAL A 62 6.84 6.92 -3.04
C VAL A 62 7.55 6.60 -1.72
N SER A 63 6.80 6.23 -0.68
CA SER A 63 7.37 5.79 0.61
C SER A 63 8.18 4.50 0.48
N SER A 64 7.98 3.71 -0.57
CA SER A 64 8.82 2.55 -0.87
C SER A 64 10.21 2.95 -1.39
N ARG A 65 10.36 4.12 -2.04
CA ARG A 65 11.57 4.55 -2.79
C ARG A 65 12.49 5.51 -2.02
N ILE A 66 11.99 6.24 -1.03
CA ILE A 66 12.79 7.28 -0.34
C ILE A 66 13.39 6.72 0.97
N PRO A 67 14.70 6.90 1.23
CA PRO A 67 15.29 6.68 2.55
C PRO A 67 14.89 7.83 3.49
N LEU A 68 13.76 7.70 4.18
CA LEU A 68 13.18 8.79 4.97
C LEU A 68 13.89 8.98 6.32
N ARG A 69 14.42 10.18 6.58
CA ARG A 69 14.67 10.70 7.94
C ARG A 69 13.36 11.23 8.54
N GLN A 70 13.29 11.31 9.86
CA GLN A 70 12.02 11.51 10.60
C GLN A 70 11.53 12.96 10.59
N ASP A 71 12.45 13.90 10.48
CA ASP A 71 12.29 15.35 10.34
C ASP A 71 11.77 15.75 8.96
N GLU A 72 12.31 15.19 7.88
CA GLU A 72 11.88 15.53 6.50
C GLU A 72 10.52 14.94 6.10
N LEU A 73 9.97 14.05 6.93
CA LEU A 73 8.70 13.38 6.69
C LEU A 73 7.49 14.28 6.86
N GLN A 74 7.57 15.24 7.78
CA GLN A 74 6.49 16.18 8.02
C GLN A 74 6.41 17.21 6.88
N ASP A 75 7.57 17.70 6.42
CA ASP A 75 7.69 18.67 5.32
C ASP A 75 7.45 18.07 3.93
N LEU A 76 7.52 16.74 3.75
CA LEU A 76 7.22 16.07 2.48
C LEU A 76 5.74 15.71 2.32
N LEU A 77 5.01 15.51 3.42
CA LEU A 77 3.61 15.09 3.37
C LEU A 77 2.65 16.24 3.00
N ASP A 78 3.03 17.50 3.23
CA ASP A 78 2.22 18.65 2.84
C ASP A 78 2.40 19.04 1.34
N PRO A 79 3.60 19.04 0.74
CA PRO A 79 3.81 19.36 -0.67
C PRO A 79 3.64 18.17 -1.62
N LEU A 80 3.94 16.92 -1.23
CA LEU A 80 3.76 15.76 -2.14
C LEU A 80 2.29 15.56 -2.55
N VAL A 81 1.36 16.01 -1.71
CA VAL A 81 -0.08 16.02 -1.99
C VAL A 81 -0.46 17.08 -3.02
N SER A 82 0.23 18.24 -3.02
CA SER A 82 0.03 19.31 -4.00
C SER A 82 0.87 19.14 -5.28
N LEU A 83 1.95 18.34 -5.24
CA LEU A 83 2.88 18.14 -6.36
C LEU A 83 2.48 17.00 -7.31
N VAL A 84 1.58 16.09 -6.92
CA VAL A 84 1.07 15.05 -7.84
C VAL A 84 0.34 15.66 -9.04
N SER A 85 -0.18 16.89 -8.91
CA SER A 85 -0.76 17.69 -9.99
C SER A 85 0.27 18.42 -10.88
N LEU A 86 1.56 18.45 -10.53
CA LEU A 86 2.57 19.31 -11.15
C LEU A 86 3.92 18.63 -11.39
N VAL A 87 3.99 17.35 -11.74
CA VAL A 87 5.29 16.73 -12.09
C VAL A 87 5.66 16.99 -13.56
N PRO A 88 6.62 17.89 -13.86
CA PRO A 88 7.60 17.64 -14.91
C PRO A 88 8.96 17.26 -14.32
N LYS A 89 9.66 16.39 -15.06
CA LYS A 89 11.04 15.93 -14.87
C LYS A 89 11.98 17.04 -14.39
N VAL A 90 12.85 16.74 -13.44
CA VAL A 90 14.33 16.92 -13.46
C VAL A 90 14.84 16.88 -12.01
N LEU A 91 15.74 15.95 -11.70
CA LEU A 91 16.72 16.12 -10.62
C LEU A 91 18.04 15.47 -11.06
N GLU A 92 19.08 16.31 -11.19
CA GLU A 92 20.48 15.89 -11.37
C GLU A 92 21.07 15.39 -10.03
N GLU A 93 21.89 14.34 -10.10
CA GLU A 93 22.39 13.58 -8.94
C GLU A 93 23.63 14.20 -8.26
N SER A 94 23.66 14.17 -6.92
CA SER A 94 24.74 14.72 -6.08
C SER A 94 25.83 13.68 -5.75
N PRO A 95 27.11 14.07 -5.55
CA PRO A 95 28.20 13.14 -5.22
C PRO A 95 27.98 12.26 -3.97
N ARG A 96 27.15 12.69 -3.01
CA ARG A 96 26.78 11.90 -1.81
C ARG A 96 25.87 10.71 -2.11
N GLU A 97 25.24 10.70 -3.28
CA GLU A 97 24.34 9.67 -3.77
C GLU A 97 25.09 8.37 -4.14
N LYS A 98 26.39 8.47 -4.47
CA LYS A 98 27.23 7.30 -4.82
C LYS A 98 27.49 6.37 -3.64
N ALA A 99 27.59 6.87 -2.41
CA ALA A 99 27.77 6.04 -1.21
C ALA A 99 26.44 5.40 -0.73
N ASN A 100 25.30 6.02 -1.03
CA ASN A 100 23.96 5.50 -0.69
C ASN A 100 23.46 4.44 -1.69
N LYS A 101 24.04 4.35 -2.89
CA LYS A 101 23.63 3.39 -3.93
C LYS A 101 23.69 1.93 -3.47
N ASN A 102 24.59 1.55 -2.56
CA ASN A 102 24.68 0.17 -2.06
C ASN A 102 23.65 -0.17 -0.97
N ALA A 103 23.27 0.80 -0.13
CA ALA A 103 22.22 0.61 0.88
C ALA A 103 20.80 0.73 0.28
N GLN A 104 20.62 1.58 -0.74
CA GLN A 104 19.39 1.67 -1.53
C GLN A 104 19.17 0.43 -2.40
N LYS A 105 20.23 -0.16 -2.99
CA LYS A 105 20.13 -1.38 -3.82
C LYS A 105 19.54 -2.58 -3.10
N LEU A 106 19.69 -2.64 -1.77
CA LEU A 106 19.25 -3.76 -0.94
C LEU A 106 17.85 -3.56 -0.36
N ARG A 107 17.29 -2.35 -0.44
CA ARG A 107 16.03 -1.99 0.22
C ARG A 107 14.95 -1.72 -0.84
N TYR A 108 14.01 -2.66 -0.93
CA TYR A 108 12.73 -2.56 -1.64
C TYR A 108 12.72 -2.85 -3.16
N LYS A 109 13.48 -3.84 -3.62
CA LYS A 109 13.41 -4.35 -5.01
C LYS A 109 12.08 -5.06 -5.37
N ASP A 110 11.24 -5.39 -4.39
CA ASP A 110 10.13 -6.34 -4.57
C ASP A 110 8.73 -5.79 -4.27
N MET A 111 8.54 -4.46 -4.22
CA MET A 111 7.17 -3.93 -4.16
C MET A 111 6.49 -4.17 -5.52
N ARG A 112 5.42 -4.96 -5.50
CA ARG A 112 4.64 -5.32 -6.68
C ARG A 112 3.17 -4.98 -6.45
N LEU A 113 2.62 -4.16 -7.32
CA LEU A 113 1.17 -4.04 -7.49
C LEU A 113 0.69 -5.35 -8.11
N LEU A 114 -0.12 -6.12 -7.38
CA LEU A 114 -0.61 -7.42 -7.82
C LEU A 114 -1.94 -7.31 -8.55
N LYS A 115 -2.85 -6.47 -8.05
CA LYS A 115 -4.18 -6.29 -8.65
C LYS A 115 -4.75 -4.90 -8.37
N ARG A 116 -5.43 -4.34 -9.38
CA ARG A 116 -6.44 -3.28 -9.23
C ARG A 116 -7.75 -3.84 -9.72
N GLU A 117 -8.83 -3.69 -8.96
CA GLU A 117 -10.15 -4.13 -9.39
C GLU A 117 -11.23 -3.14 -8.95
N SER A 118 -12.21 -2.93 -9.82
CA SER A 118 -13.41 -2.17 -9.47
C SER A 118 -14.31 -3.03 -8.59
N ILE A 119 -14.83 -2.46 -7.52
CA ILE A 119 -15.67 -3.17 -6.55
C ILE A 119 -17.04 -2.49 -6.44
N SER A 120 -18.08 -3.25 -6.13
CA SER A 120 -19.44 -2.72 -5.95
C SER A 120 -19.70 -2.15 -4.55
N LYS A 121 -18.87 -2.53 -3.57
CA LYS A 121 -18.96 -2.09 -2.17
C LYS A 121 -17.60 -2.19 -1.47
N LEU A 122 -17.42 -1.47 -0.36
CA LEU A 122 -16.26 -1.59 0.52
C LEU A 122 -16.40 -2.85 1.39
N HIS A 123 -15.77 -3.95 0.99
CA HIS A 123 -15.88 -5.23 1.69
C HIS A 123 -15.14 -5.18 3.05
N LEU A 124 -13.99 -4.51 3.14
CA LEU A 124 -13.25 -4.33 4.39
C LEU A 124 -14.05 -3.55 5.44
N ALA A 125 -14.84 -2.57 5.02
CA ALA A 125 -15.78 -1.85 5.89
C ALA A 125 -16.83 -2.80 6.48
N THR A 126 -17.36 -3.73 5.69
CA THR A 126 -18.31 -4.75 6.19
C THR A 126 -17.66 -5.74 7.18
N LEU A 127 -16.33 -5.88 7.14
CA LEU A 127 -15.55 -6.70 8.08
C LEU A 127 -15.05 -5.94 9.31
N GLY A 128 -15.42 -4.66 9.43
CA GLY A 128 -15.13 -3.80 10.60
C GLY A 128 -13.93 -2.88 10.46
N ILE A 129 -13.28 -2.79 9.29
CA ILE A 129 -12.23 -1.80 9.01
C ILE A 129 -12.89 -0.60 8.33
N LYS A 130 -13.18 0.44 9.09
CA LYS A 130 -13.89 1.62 8.58
C LYS A 130 -13.03 2.41 7.59
N GLU A 131 -13.66 3.28 6.83
CA GLU A 131 -12.97 4.31 6.06
C GLU A 131 -12.07 5.14 6.99
N GLY A 132 -10.83 5.34 6.56
CA GLY A 132 -9.77 5.97 7.34
C GLY A 132 -9.06 5.04 8.32
N ASP A 133 -9.44 3.77 8.43
CA ASP A 133 -8.86 2.84 9.41
C ASP A 133 -7.87 1.84 8.79
N VAL A 134 -6.90 1.42 9.61
CA VAL A 134 -5.88 0.44 9.25
C VAL A 134 -5.89 -0.70 10.26
N LYS A 135 -6.09 -1.92 9.77
CA LYS A 135 -5.87 -3.12 10.56
C LYS A 135 -4.51 -3.74 10.22
N GLU A 136 -3.65 -3.84 11.22
CA GLU A 136 -2.37 -4.55 11.11
C GLU A 136 -2.50 -6.00 11.59
N VAL A 137 -1.85 -6.92 10.89
CA VAL A 137 -1.65 -8.32 11.29
C VAL A 137 -0.20 -8.72 11.01
N GLU A 138 0.36 -9.66 11.77
CA GLU A 138 1.77 -10.06 11.62
C GLU A 138 1.96 -11.34 10.79
N GLU A 139 0.87 -12.07 10.57
CA GLU A 139 0.89 -13.40 9.98
C GLU A 139 -0.05 -13.51 8.79
N VAL A 140 0.39 -14.21 7.74
CA VAL A 140 -0.42 -14.40 6.53
C VAL A 140 -1.68 -15.21 6.84
N LYS A 141 -1.60 -16.19 7.76
CA LYS A 141 -2.77 -16.98 8.21
C LYS A 141 -3.85 -16.09 8.84
N ASP A 142 -3.47 -15.05 9.58
CA ASP A 142 -4.43 -14.17 10.23
C ASP A 142 -5.01 -13.15 9.25
N PHE A 143 -4.22 -12.73 8.26
CA PHE A 143 -4.71 -12.00 7.09
C PHE A 143 -5.77 -12.81 6.33
N ALA A 144 -5.49 -14.09 6.02
CA ALA A 144 -6.41 -14.99 5.35
C ALA A 144 -7.71 -15.19 6.16
N LYS A 145 -7.60 -15.56 7.44
CA LYS A 145 -8.74 -15.72 8.36
C LYS A 145 -9.61 -14.47 8.45
N PHE A 146 -9.01 -13.28 8.38
CA PHE A 146 -9.78 -12.05 8.39
C PHE A 146 -10.65 -11.92 7.13
N LEU A 147 -10.10 -12.23 5.96
CA LEU A 147 -10.80 -12.16 4.68
C LEU A 147 -11.83 -13.28 4.47
N GLU A 148 -11.62 -14.47 5.06
CA GLU A 148 -12.52 -15.64 4.94
C GLU A 148 -14.00 -15.33 5.28
N LYS A 149 -14.24 -14.29 6.07
CA LYS A 149 -15.57 -13.78 6.42
C LYS A 149 -16.37 -13.27 5.22
N ASP A 150 -15.70 -12.90 4.12
CA ASP A 150 -16.33 -12.54 2.86
C ASP A 150 -15.73 -13.39 1.74
N SER A 151 -16.50 -14.38 1.26
CA SER A 151 -16.01 -15.36 0.30
C SER A 151 -15.54 -14.75 -1.02
N ARG A 152 -16.16 -13.65 -1.47
CA ARG A 152 -15.77 -12.98 -2.72
C ARG A 152 -14.44 -12.26 -2.56
N LEU A 153 -14.29 -11.51 -1.46
CA LEU A 153 -13.03 -10.85 -1.12
C LEU A 153 -11.90 -11.86 -0.91
N PHE A 154 -12.18 -12.95 -0.19
CA PHE A 154 -11.19 -14.01 0.04
C PHE A 154 -10.72 -14.67 -1.25
N HIS A 155 -11.65 -15.02 -2.14
CA HIS A 155 -11.31 -15.59 -3.44
C HIS A 155 -10.51 -14.60 -4.29
N ALA A 156 -10.95 -13.34 -4.41
CA ALA A 156 -10.24 -12.31 -5.17
C ALA A 156 -8.80 -12.08 -4.67
N TRP A 157 -8.59 -12.09 -3.35
CA TRP A 157 -7.26 -12.03 -2.75
C TRP A 157 -6.41 -13.25 -3.11
N ARG A 158 -6.97 -14.47 -3.05
CA ARG A 158 -6.23 -15.69 -3.41
C ARG A 158 -5.81 -15.70 -4.88
N VAL A 159 -6.69 -15.25 -5.78
CA VAL A 159 -6.36 -15.07 -7.21
C VAL A 159 -5.27 -14.03 -7.37
N GLY A 160 -5.41 -12.85 -6.77
CA GLY A 160 -4.41 -11.78 -6.85
C GLY A 160 -3.04 -12.16 -6.28
N MET A 161 -3.01 -13.00 -5.23
CA MET A 161 -1.79 -13.55 -4.65
C MET A 161 -1.19 -14.71 -5.46
N GLY A 162 -1.92 -15.26 -6.44
CA GLY A 162 -1.51 -16.41 -7.24
C GLY A 162 -1.65 -17.76 -6.54
N TYR A 163 -2.48 -17.86 -5.49
CA TYR A 163 -2.76 -19.13 -4.80
C TYR A 163 -3.80 -19.98 -5.51
N VAL A 164 -4.62 -19.35 -6.35
CA VAL A 164 -5.62 -19.99 -7.20
C VAL A 164 -5.50 -19.34 -8.57
N LYS A 165 -5.73 -20.11 -9.63
CA LYS A 165 -5.80 -19.55 -10.98
C LYS A 165 -7.04 -18.65 -11.07
N ASP A 166 -6.95 -17.61 -11.89
CA ASP A 166 -8.14 -16.88 -12.26
C ASP A 166 -8.92 -17.81 -13.20
N ASP A 167 -9.92 -18.51 -12.67
CA ASP A 167 -10.78 -19.42 -13.45
C ASP A 167 -11.80 -18.64 -14.29
N GLY A 168 -11.52 -17.36 -14.58
CA GLY A 168 -12.37 -16.48 -15.38
C GLY A 168 -12.67 -17.11 -16.74
N GLU A 169 -13.97 -17.21 -17.03
CA GLU A 169 -14.56 -17.53 -18.34
C GLU A 169 -13.80 -16.92 -19.53
#